data_AF-M1BQM0-F1
#
_entry.id   AF-M1BQM0-F1
#
_cell.length_a   1.000
_cell.length_b   1.000
_cell.length_c   1.000
_cell.angle_alpha   90.00
_cell.angle_beta   90.00
_cell.angle_gamma   90.00
#
_symmetry.space_group_name_H-M   'P 1'
#
loop_
_entity.id
_entity.type
_entity.pdbx_description
1 polymer ?
#
loop_
_entity_poly.entity_id
_entity_poly.type
_entity_poly.pdbx_seq_one_letter_code
_entity_poly.pdbx_strand_id
1 'polypeptide(L)'
;MGGAGKTTLANVVYNDEKVKNHFGLKAWYCVSEPYDALRITKRLLQGIGSFDSKDDGNLNQLQVKLKESLKGIKFLVVLDDVWNDTYSEWDNLRSVFVQGVMGSKIIVTTRKESVAQMMCADHCAITMGTLSSEDSWALFKRHSLENRDHPELQEVGKKIADKCKGLPLALKTVAGTLRGKSEVEEWRNILRSEIWDQHCLNGILPALKLSYNDLPAHLKQCFAFCAIYPKDYEFCKDLLIYLWIANGLVKQFCLGKEYFDELRSRSLFERVPESEWEWERFLMHDLINDLAQIASSKLCIRLEESKGSDDMLEQSRHMSYSMERGGEFEKLKQLSKSEQLRTLLPINIGYSSDLSKRVLHNILPGLTSLRALSLSGYDIEEFPDN
;
A
#
# COMPACT_ATOMS: atom_id res chain seq x y z
N MET A 1 -4.36 -15.91 -4.43
CA MET A 1 -4.97 -15.48 -3.14
C MET A 1 -4.21 -14.29 -2.53
N GLY A 2 -4.93 -13.35 -1.90
CA GLY A 2 -4.36 -12.23 -1.14
C GLY A 2 -3.94 -12.66 0.28
N GLY A 3 -2.95 -11.99 0.88
CA GLY A 3 -2.50 -12.24 2.25
C GLY A 3 -1.72 -13.55 2.48
N ALA A 4 -1.37 -14.29 1.41
CA ALA A 4 -0.67 -15.59 1.46
C ALA A 4 0.86 -15.49 1.64
N GLY A 5 1.45 -14.28 1.67
CA GLY A 5 2.90 -14.11 1.87
C GLY A 5 3.77 -14.19 0.61
N LYS A 6 3.19 -14.00 -0.60
CA LYS A 6 3.95 -13.96 -1.88
C LYS A 6 5.08 -12.93 -1.86
N THR A 7 4.75 -11.68 -1.55
CA THR A 7 5.69 -10.56 -1.38
C THR A 7 6.74 -10.90 -0.33
N THR A 8 6.34 -11.49 0.80
CA THR A 8 7.27 -11.90 1.86
C THR A 8 8.28 -12.94 1.38
N LEU A 9 7.83 -13.97 0.65
CA LEU A 9 8.72 -14.99 0.09
C LEU A 9 9.69 -14.39 -0.92
N ALA A 10 9.19 -13.56 -1.85
CA ALA A 10 10.03 -12.85 -2.81
C ALA A 10 11.07 -11.97 -2.10
N ASN A 11 10.71 -11.33 -0.99
CA ASN A 11 11.58 -10.45 -0.22
C ASN A 11 12.72 -11.23 0.46
N VAL A 12 12.39 -12.39 1.05
CA VAL A 12 13.40 -13.30 1.63
C VAL A 12 14.39 -13.76 0.57
N VAL A 13 13.91 -14.18 -0.61
CA VAL A 13 14.79 -14.61 -1.72
C VAL A 13 15.63 -13.45 -2.24
N TYR A 14 15.02 -12.29 -2.47
CA TYR A 14 15.70 -11.10 -2.97
C TYR A 14 16.84 -10.70 -2.04
N ASN A 15 16.63 -10.74 -0.72
CA ASN A 15 17.61 -10.31 0.26
C ASN A 15 18.58 -11.39 0.75
N ASP A 16 18.50 -12.61 0.21
CA ASP A 16 19.48 -13.67 0.50
C ASP A 16 20.88 -13.28 0.00
N GLU A 17 21.91 -13.51 0.81
CA GLU A 17 23.30 -13.13 0.48
C GLU A 17 23.83 -13.85 -0.76
N LYS A 18 23.44 -15.10 -1.01
CA LYS A 18 23.86 -15.81 -2.23
C LYS A 18 23.21 -15.20 -3.45
N VAL A 19 21.95 -14.78 -3.33
CA VAL A 19 21.22 -14.08 -4.41
C VAL A 19 21.84 -12.71 -4.66
N LYS A 20 22.10 -11.91 -3.63
CA LYS A 20 22.76 -10.60 -3.75
C LYS A 20 24.10 -10.70 -4.47
N ASN A 21 24.94 -11.68 -4.11
CA ASN A 21 26.26 -11.86 -4.73
C ASN A 21 26.21 -12.44 -6.15
N HIS A 22 25.07 -12.98 -6.58
CA HIS A 22 24.91 -13.61 -7.89
C HIS A 22 24.47 -12.67 -9.00
N PHE A 23 23.76 -11.58 -8.65
CA PHE A 23 23.22 -10.62 -9.61
C PHE A 23 23.96 -9.30 -9.49
N GLY A 24 24.52 -8.81 -10.59
CA GLY A 24 25.25 -7.54 -10.62
C GLY A 24 24.34 -6.31 -10.50
N LEU A 25 23.04 -6.50 -10.73
CA LEU A 25 22.03 -5.46 -10.59
C LEU A 25 20.74 -6.08 -10.07
N LYS A 26 20.07 -5.37 -9.16
CA LYS A 26 18.79 -5.78 -8.61
C LYS A 26 17.83 -4.60 -8.57
N ALA A 27 16.55 -4.85 -8.85
CA ALA A 27 15.51 -3.87 -8.65
C ALA A 27 14.24 -4.54 -8.13
N TRP A 28 13.48 -3.81 -7.31
CA TRP A 28 12.18 -4.23 -6.83
C TRP A 28 11.17 -3.11 -7.10
N TYR A 29 10.03 -3.46 -7.68
CA TYR A 29 8.93 -2.53 -7.84
C TYR A 29 7.57 -3.20 -7.61
N CYS A 30 6.72 -2.55 -6.81
CA CYS A 30 5.32 -2.94 -6.62
C CYS A 30 4.45 -2.32 -7.72
N VAL A 31 3.88 -3.16 -8.57
CA VAL A 31 3.04 -2.77 -9.70
C VAL A 31 1.63 -2.49 -9.19
N SER A 32 1.41 -1.28 -8.69
CA SER A 32 0.06 -0.86 -8.27
C SER A 32 -0.91 -0.77 -9.44
N GLU A 33 -2.21 -0.95 -9.16
CA GLU A 33 -3.29 -0.64 -10.10
C GLU A 33 -3.64 0.86 -10.08
N PRO A 34 -3.86 1.50 -11.25
CA PRO A 34 -3.83 0.93 -12.60
C PRO A 34 -2.41 0.71 -13.15
N TYR A 35 -2.30 -0.22 -14.11
CA TYR A 35 -1.05 -0.48 -14.81
C TYR A 35 -0.56 0.77 -15.56
N ASP A 36 0.72 1.09 -15.38
CA ASP A 36 1.35 2.24 -16.01
C ASP A 36 2.82 1.90 -16.36
N ALA A 37 3.06 1.64 -17.65
CA ALA A 37 4.37 1.29 -18.16
C ALA A 37 5.43 2.40 -17.96
N LEU A 38 5.02 3.67 -18.02
CA LEU A 38 5.91 4.80 -17.79
C LEU A 38 6.40 4.80 -16.36
N ARG A 39 5.46 4.66 -15.42
CA ARG A 39 5.73 4.61 -13.99
C ARG A 39 6.60 3.41 -13.61
N ILE A 40 6.29 2.22 -14.15
CA ILE A 40 7.10 1.01 -13.93
C ILE A 40 8.53 1.24 -14.41
N THR A 41 8.71 1.71 -15.66
CA THR A 41 10.04 1.92 -16.25
C THR A 41 10.88 2.91 -15.44
N LYS A 42 10.27 4.02 -15.02
CA LYS A 42 10.92 5.05 -14.20
C LYS A 42 11.34 4.51 -12.82
N ARG A 43 10.47 3.76 -12.16
CA ARG A 43 10.76 3.18 -10.84
C ARG A 43 11.83 2.11 -10.91
N LEU A 44 11.87 1.33 -11.99
CA LEU A 44 12.96 0.40 -12.25
C LEU A 44 14.29 1.14 -12.47
N LEU A 45 14.31 2.22 -13.25
CA LEU A 45 15.50 3.07 -13.43
C LEU A 45 16.00 3.65 -12.09
N GLN A 46 15.07 4.07 -11.22
CA GLN A 46 15.40 4.53 -9.86
C GLN A 46 16.01 3.41 -9.03
N GLY A 47 15.38 2.23 -9.01
CA GLY A 47 15.85 1.08 -8.24
C GLY A 47 17.23 0.56 -8.66
N ILE A 48 17.68 0.86 -9.88
CA ILE A 48 19.02 0.49 -10.37
C ILE A 48 20.03 1.65 -10.32
N GLY A 49 19.65 2.81 -9.78
CA GLY A 49 20.51 3.98 -9.67
C GLY A 49 20.83 4.69 -11.01
N SER A 50 20.04 4.45 -12.06
CA SER A 50 20.24 5.02 -13.41
C SER A 50 19.24 6.15 -13.72
N PHE A 51 18.40 6.53 -12.76
CA PHE A 51 17.45 7.63 -12.91
C PHE A 51 18.06 8.98 -12.49
N ASP A 52 17.99 9.97 -13.38
CA ASP A 52 18.27 11.37 -13.06
C ASP A 52 16.93 12.08 -12.83
N SER A 53 16.85 12.96 -11.82
CA SER A 53 15.74 13.90 -11.63
C SER A 53 15.37 14.72 -12.88
N LYS A 54 16.33 14.92 -13.79
CA LYS A 54 16.15 15.59 -15.08
C LYS A 54 15.63 14.68 -16.20
N ASP A 55 15.51 13.37 -15.97
CA ASP A 55 14.88 12.44 -16.90
C ASP A 55 13.37 12.72 -16.95
N ASP A 56 12.98 13.70 -17.76
CA ASP A 56 11.59 14.06 -18.06
C ASP A 56 11.05 13.36 -19.31
N GLY A 57 11.79 12.34 -19.77
CA GLY A 57 11.58 11.68 -21.04
C GLY A 57 10.27 10.91 -21.12
N ASN A 58 9.74 10.80 -22.35
CA ASN A 58 8.59 9.95 -22.62
C ASN A 58 8.95 8.45 -22.43
N LEU A 59 7.93 7.57 -22.43
CA LEU A 59 8.11 6.14 -22.20
C LEU A 59 9.23 5.52 -23.04
N ASN A 60 9.30 5.89 -24.32
CA ASN A 60 10.29 5.32 -25.25
C ASN A 60 11.72 5.69 -24.83
N GLN A 61 11.97 6.94 -24.44
CA GLN A 61 13.28 7.40 -23.99
C GLN A 61 13.69 6.68 -22.70
N LEU A 62 12.78 6.56 -21.73
CA LEU A 62 13.06 5.85 -20.48
C LEU A 62 13.31 4.35 -20.73
N GLN A 63 12.58 3.73 -21.66
CA GLN A 63 12.81 2.33 -22.02
C GLN A 63 14.15 2.12 -22.73
N VAL A 64 14.59 3.06 -23.57
CA VAL A 64 15.94 3.01 -24.17
C VAL A 64 17.01 3.08 -23.08
N LYS A 65 16.87 4.02 -22.14
CA LYS A 65 17.80 4.15 -21.01
C LYS A 65 17.84 2.89 -20.14
N LEU A 66 16.67 2.30 -19.87
CA LEU A 66 16.58 1.06 -19.10
C LEU A 66 17.21 -0.11 -19.87
N LYS A 67 17.00 -0.21 -21.20
CA LYS A 67 17.66 -1.19 -22.07
C LYS A 67 19.19 -1.07 -21.99
N GLU A 68 19.72 0.14 -22.08
CA GLU A 68 21.15 0.42 -21.98
C GLU A 68 21.70 0.05 -20.59
N SER A 69 20.96 0.38 -19.53
CA SER A 69 21.36 0.09 -18.14
C SER A 69 21.38 -1.40 -17.81
N LEU A 70 20.60 -2.22 -18.52
CA LEU A 70 20.56 -3.68 -18.33
C LEU A 70 21.51 -4.43 -19.28
N LYS A 71 22.04 -3.75 -20.30
CA LYS A 71 22.83 -4.35 -21.38
C LYS A 71 24.11 -4.97 -20.82
N GLY A 72 24.30 -6.26 -21.08
CA GLY A 72 25.53 -6.97 -20.67
C GLY A 72 25.63 -7.25 -19.17
N ILE A 73 24.58 -6.99 -18.39
CA ILE A 73 24.54 -7.21 -16.94
C ILE A 73 23.59 -8.36 -16.61
N LYS A 74 23.96 -9.14 -15.60
CA LYS A 74 23.10 -10.17 -15.02
C LYS A 74 22.24 -9.55 -13.93
N PHE A 75 20.94 -9.44 -14.18
CA PHE A 75 20.01 -8.74 -13.29
C PHE A 75 18.98 -9.66 -12.63
N LEU A 76 18.44 -9.20 -11.50
CA LEU A 76 17.23 -9.72 -10.89
C LEU A 76 16.22 -8.58 -10.69
N VAL A 77 15.07 -8.66 -11.34
CA VAL A 77 13.98 -7.68 -11.18
C VAL A 77 12.79 -8.35 -10.50
N VAL A 78 12.22 -7.72 -9.48
CA VAL A 78 10.97 -8.15 -8.85
C VAL A 78 9.86 -7.20 -9.27
N LEU A 79 8.82 -7.74 -9.90
CA LEU A 79 7.55 -7.06 -10.18
C LEU A 79 6.50 -7.62 -9.21
N ASP A 80 6.25 -6.90 -8.14
CA ASP A 80 5.38 -7.32 -7.04
C ASP A 80 3.91 -6.89 -7.27
N ASP A 81 2.96 -7.75 -6.88
CA ASP A 81 1.50 -7.58 -6.99
C ASP A 81 0.96 -7.15 -8.37
N VAL A 82 1.39 -7.81 -9.45
CA VAL A 82 0.93 -7.52 -10.82
C VAL A 82 -0.51 -8.01 -11.05
N TRP A 83 -1.37 -7.14 -11.58
CA TRP A 83 -2.78 -7.46 -11.89
C TRP A 83 -3.13 -7.50 -13.38
N ASN A 84 -2.37 -6.77 -14.20
CA ASN A 84 -2.62 -6.65 -15.63
C ASN A 84 -2.24 -7.92 -16.39
N ASP A 85 -3.21 -8.52 -17.08
CA ASP A 85 -3.07 -9.70 -17.94
C ASP A 85 -3.10 -9.37 -19.45
N THR A 86 -2.97 -8.10 -19.82
CA THR A 86 -2.86 -7.67 -21.22
C THR A 86 -1.51 -8.07 -21.81
N TYR A 87 -1.52 -9.04 -22.73
CA TYR A 87 -0.30 -9.57 -23.35
C TYR A 87 0.55 -8.50 -24.05
N SER A 88 -0.06 -7.58 -24.82
CA SER A 88 0.68 -6.55 -25.56
C SER A 88 1.41 -5.56 -24.64
N GLU A 89 0.81 -5.24 -23.49
CA GLU A 89 1.43 -4.36 -22.50
C GLU A 89 2.60 -5.05 -21.78
N TRP A 90 2.46 -6.36 -21.50
CA TRP A 90 3.58 -7.16 -21.02
C TRP A 90 4.68 -7.29 -22.07
N ASP A 91 4.36 -7.61 -23.32
CA ASP A 91 5.34 -7.79 -24.39
C ASP A 91 6.19 -6.52 -24.61
N ASN A 92 5.53 -5.35 -24.54
CA ASN A 92 6.20 -4.05 -24.58
C ASN A 92 7.22 -3.91 -23.43
N LEU A 93 6.81 -4.13 -22.18
CA LEU A 93 7.70 -4.06 -21.01
C LEU A 93 8.80 -5.13 -21.07
N ARG A 94 8.45 -6.36 -21.46
CA ARG A 94 9.35 -7.51 -21.59
C ARG A 94 10.47 -7.24 -22.59
N SER A 95 10.20 -6.51 -23.67
CA SER A 95 11.18 -6.16 -24.70
C SER A 95 12.41 -5.44 -24.15
N VAL A 96 12.28 -4.75 -23.00
CA VAL A 96 13.37 -4.04 -22.33
C VAL A 96 14.37 -5.01 -21.69
N PHE A 97 13.87 -6.10 -21.11
CA PHE A 97 14.67 -7.06 -20.35
C PHE A 97 15.50 -8.01 -21.23
N VAL A 98 15.23 -8.07 -22.54
CA VAL A 98 15.95 -8.92 -23.51
C VAL A 98 17.45 -8.56 -23.63
N GLN A 99 17.85 -7.36 -23.19
CA GLN A 99 19.24 -6.90 -23.23
C GLN A 99 20.15 -7.53 -22.15
N GLY A 100 19.57 -8.22 -21.17
CA GLY A 100 20.33 -8.90 -20.12
C GLY A 100 21.11 -10.10 -20.63
N VAL A 101 22.14 -10.49 -19.88
CA VAL A 101 22.89 -11.72 -20.17
C VAL A 101 22.12 -12.98 -19.73
N MET A 102 22.57 -14.14 -20.22
CA MET A 102 22.00 -15.41 -19.82
C MET A 102 22.03 -15.59 -18.30
N GLY A 103 20.88 -16.00 -17.75
CA GLY A 103 20.70 -16.20 -16.31
C GLY A 103 20.16 -14.99 -15.56
N SER A 104 19.89 -13.85 -16.22
CA SER A 104 19.03 -12.81 -15.67
C SER A 104 17.62 -13.35 -15.36
N LYS A 105 16.99 -12.83 -14.32
CA LYS A 105 15.69 -13.34 -13.82
C LYS A 105 14.73 -12.19 -13.54
N ILE A 106 13.45 -12.46 -13.76
CA ILE A 106 12.34 -11.63 -13.31
C ILE A 106 11.49 -12.48 -12.39
N ILE A 107 11.23 -12.00 -11.18
CA ILE A 107 10.26 -12.59 -10.26
C ILE A 107 9.00 -11.76 -10.36
N VAL A 108 7.88 -12.41 -10.64
CA VAL A 108 6.56 -11.77 -10.64
C VAL A 108 5.76 -12.35 -9.49
N THR A 109 5.13 -11.50 -8.68
CA THR A 109 4.10 -11.95 -7.74
C THR A 109 2.74 -11.45 -8.23
N THR A 110 1.73 -12.33 -8.17
CA THR A 110 0.38 -11.99 -8.60
C THR A 110 -0.65 -12.84 -7.87
N ARG A 111 -1.89 -12.36 -7.81
CA ARG A 111 -3.05 -13.12 -7.32
C ARG A 111 -3.83 -13.79 -8.43
N LYS A 112 -3.63 -13.36 -9.68
CA LYS A 112 -4.36 -13.80 -10.86
C LYS A 112 -3.55 -14.88 -11.57
N GLU A 113 -4.17 -16.05 -11.71
CA GLU A 113 -3.57 -17.14 -12.46
C GLU A 113 -3.36 -16.76 -13.93
N SER A 114 -4.27 -15.96 -14.52
CA SER A 114 -4.13 -15.44 -15.89
C SER A 114 -2.85 -14.62 -16.09
N VAL A 115 -2.46 -13.78 -15.11
CA VAL A 115 -1.20 -13.02 -15.15
C VAL A 115 -0.01 -13.97 -15.07
N ALA A 116 -0.06 -14.97 -14.20
CA ALA A 116 0.99 -15.97 -14.08
C ALA A 116 1.18 -16.73 -15.40
N GLN A 117 0.10 -17.23 -16.01
CA GLN A 117 0.13 -17.92 -17.31
C GLN A 117 0.65 -17.03 -18.43
N MET A 118 0.30 -15.74 -18.42
CA MET A 118 0.74 -14.76 -19.43
C MET A 118 2.23 -14.41 -19.31
N MET A 119 2.74 -14.24 -18.08
CA MET A 119 4.12 -13.78 -17.83
C MET A 119 5.14 -14.92 -17.68
N CYS A 120 4.67 -16.14 -17.43
CA CYS A 120 5.49 -17.28 -17.09
C CYS A 120 5.47 -18.31 -18.22
N ALA A 121 6.62 -18.95 -18.48
CA ALA A 121 6.61 -20.20 -19.25
C ALA A 121 5.94 -21.30 -18.40
N ASP A 122 5.30 -22.28 -19.06
CA ASP A 122 4.39 -23.30 -18.49
C ASP A 122 4.88 -24.07 -17.24
N HIS A 123 6.14 -23.92 -16.81
CA HIS A 123 6.78 -24.70 -15.75
C HIS A 123 7.47 -23.85 -14.66
N CYS A 124 7.35 -22.52 -14.70
CA CYS A 124 8.05 -21.63 -13.76
C CYS A 124 7.13 -21.00 -12.69
N ALA A 125 5.83 -21.29 -12.71
CA ALA A 125 4.87 -20.72 -11.77
C ALA A 125 4.88 -21.49 -10.44
N ILE A 126 5.05 -20.76 -9.33
CA ILE A 126 4.98 -21.32 -7.98
C ILE A 126 3.64 -20.92 -7.36
N THR A 127 2.76 -21.90 -7.17
CA THR A 127 1.48 -21.70 -6.49
C THR A 127 1.72 -21.68 -4.98
N MET A 128 1.48 -20.52 -4.36
CA MET A 128 1.54 -20.39 -2.89
C MET A 128 0.35 -21.08 -2.25
N GLY A 129 0.63 -22.12 -1.46
CA GLY A 129 -0.33 -22.72 -0.53
C GLY A 129 -0.56 -21.86 0.71
N THR A 130 -1.43 -22.34 1.59
CA THR A 130 -1.60 -21.80 2.95
C THR A 130 -0.62 -22.46 3.92
N LEU A 131 -0.40 -21.83 5.08
CA LEU A 131 0.39 -22.43 6.14
C LEU A 131 -0.28 -23.69 6.69
N SER A 132 0.54 -24.63 7.17
CA SER A 132 0.08 -25.77 7.98
C SER A 132 -0.59 -25.30 9.27
N SER A 133 -1.36 -26.14 9.94
CA SER A 133 -1.95 -25.80 11.23
C SER A 133 -0.87 -25.51 12.28
N GLU A 134 0.24 -26.26 12.25
CA GLU A 134 1.38 -26.06 13.13
C GLU A 134 2.05 -24.70 12.91
N ASP A 135 2.37 -24.35 11.66
CA ASP A 135 3.00 -23.07 11.32
C ASP A 135 2.05 -21.89 11.55
N SER A 136 0.76 -22.08 11.28
CA SER A 136 -0.28 -21.09 11.55
C SER A 136 -0.35 -20.76 13.03
N TRP A 137 -0.37 -21.80 13.87
CA TRP A 137 -0.35 -21.62 15.32
C TRP A 137 0.95 -20.98 15.79
N ALA A 138 2.10 -21.42 15.28
CA ALA A 138 3.39 -20.83 15.63
C ALA A 138 3.45 -19.33 15.32
N LEU A 139 3.00 -18.93 14.13
CA LEU A 139 2.90 -17.53 13.73
C LEU A 139 1.92 -16.77 14.63
N PHE A 140 0.72 -17.31 14.85
CA PHE A 140 -0.30 -16.68 15.69
C PHE A 140 0.18 -16.48 17.14
N LYS A 141 0.76 -17.52 17.75
CA LYS A 141 1.30 -17.49 19.11
C LYS A 141 2.39 -16.42 19.24
N ARG A 142 3.28 -16.32 18.26
CA ARG A 142 4.34 -15.29 18.23
C ARG A 142 3.77 -13.87 18.27
N HIS A 143 2.67 -13.62 17.58
CA HIS A 143 2.07 -12.29 17.45
C HIS A 143 1.07 -11.93 18.57
N SER A 144 0.52 -12.91 19.30
CA SER A 144 -0.49 -12.68 20.35
C SER A 144 0.05 -12.82 21.78
N LEU A 145 0.88 -13.83 22.04
CA LEU A 145 1.25 -14.21 23.42
C LEU A 145 2.63 -13.72 23.85
N GLU A 146 3.50 -13.25 22.94
CA GLU A 146 4.85 -12.74 23.27
C GLU A 146 5.66 -13.68 24.20
N ASN A 147 5.59 -14.99 23.94
CA ASN A 147 6.21 -16.05 24.74
C ASN A 147 5.60 -16.30 26.14
N ARG A 148 4.43 -15.73 26.46
CA ARG A 148 3.67 -16.11 27.65
C ARG A 148 3.11 -17.52 27.51
N ASP A 149 3.27 -18.31 28.56
CA ASP A 149 2.76 -19.68 28.62
C ASP A 149 1.46 -19.71 29.43
N HIS A 150 0.33 -19.55 28.74
CA HIS A 150 -1.01 -19.63 29.35
C HIS A 150 -1.83 -20.72 28.65
N PRO A 151 -1.98 -21.91 29.25
CA PRO A 151 -2.57 -23.08 28.58
C PRO A 151 -3.98 -22.84 28.02
N GLU A 152 -4.87 -22.19 28.78
CA GLU A 152 -6.24 -21.90 28.32
C GLU A 152 -6.30 -20.95 27.13
N LEU A 153 -5.50 -19.87 27.14
CA LEU A 153 -5.38 -18.95 26.00
C LEU A 153 -4.81 -19.65 24.77
N GLN A 154 -3.90 -20.61 24.96
CA GLN A 154 -3.36 -21.39 23.85
C GLN A 154 -4.41 -22.31 23.23
N GLU A 155 -5.27 -22.93 24.04
CA GLU A 155 -6.35 -23.77 23.53
C GLU A 155 -7.36 -22.95 22.69
N VAL A 156 -7.80 -21.81 23.20
CA VAL A 156 -8.71 -20.91 22.47
C VAL A 156 -8.01 -20.31 21.25
N GLY A 157 -6.74 -19.92 21.40
CA GLY A 157 -5.90 -19.36 20.34
C GLY A 157 -5.73 -20.26 19.14
N LYS A 158 -5.51 -21.57 19.36
CA LYS A 158 -5.44 -22.56 18.26
C LYS A 158 -6.72 -22.57 17.44
N LYS A 159 -7.89 -22.59 18.10
CA LYS A 159 -9.20 -22.57 17.43
C LYS A 159 -9.41 -21.28 16.62
N ILE A 160 -8.91 -20.14 17.12
CA ILE A 160 -8.96 -18.86 16.38
C ILE A 160 -8.01 -18.89 15.18
N ALA A 161 -6.81 -19.44 15.35
CA ALA A 161 -5.84 -19.59 14.26
C ALA A 161 -6.39 -20.48 13.13
N ASP A 162 -7.09 -21.56 13.47
CA ASP A 162 -7.75 -22.44 12.50
C ASP A 162 -8.82 -21.68 11.69
N LYS A 163 -9.58 -20.76 12.32
CA LYS A 163 -10.53 -19.88 11.61
C LYS A 163 -9.86 -18.95 10.60
N CYS A 164 -8.56 -18.67 10.74
CA CYS A 164 -7.78 -17.87 9.79
C CYS A 164 -7.34 -18.65 8.55
N LYS A 165 -7.62 -19.96 8.48
CA LYS A 165 -7.39 -20.83 7.30
C LYS A 165 -5.97 -20.76 6.75
N GLY A 166 -4.99 -20.66 7.64
CA GLY A 166 -3.56 -20.64 7.30
C GLY A 166 -3.09 -19.45 6.47
N LEU A 167 -3.82 -18.33 6.47
CA LEU A 167 -3.41 -17.09 5.80
C LEU A 167 -2.56 -16.22 6.75
N PRO A 168 -1.26 -15.96 6.44
CA PRO A 168 -0.37 -15.19 7.30
C PRO A 168 -0.90 -13.82 7.73
N LEU A 169 -1.50 -13.06 6.81
CA LEU A 169 -2.04 -11.73 7.12
C LEU A 169 -3.22 -11.83 8.10
N ALA A 170 -4.15 -12.78 7.90
CA ALA A 170 -5.28 -13.00 8.80
C ALA A 170 -4.80 -13.35 10.22
N LEU A 171 -3.83 -14.28 10.30
CA LEU A 171 -3.22 -14.72 11.56
C LEU A 171 -2.57 -13.55 12.29
N LYS A 172 -1.73 -12.75 11.61
CA LYS A 172 -1.06 -11.59 12.21
C LYS A 172 -2.05 -10.55 12.73
N THR A 173 -3.08 -10.22 11.94
CA THR A 173 -4.05 -9.17 12.27
C THR A 173 -4.93 -9.56 13.47
N VAL A 174 -5.43 -10.80 13.51
CA VAL A 174 -6.24 -11.29 14.65
C VAL A 174 -5.36 -11.50 15.88
N ALA A 175 -4.17 -12.09 15.73
CA ALA A 175 -3.23 -12.25 16.83
C ALA A 175 -2.83 -10.89 17.44
N GLY A 176 -2.57 -9.88 16.59
CA GLY A 176 -2.25 -8.53 17.03
C GLY A 176 -3.39 -7.86 17.80
N THR A 177 -4.64 -8.20 17.49
CA THR A 177 -5.83 -7.72 18.23
C THR A 177 -5.91 -8.33 19.64
N LEU A 178 -5.46 -9.57 19.79
CA LEU A 178 -5.43 -10.29 21.07
C LEU A 178 -4.15 -10.03 21.87
N ARG A 179 -3.19 -9.33 21.27
CA ARG A 179 -1.92 -9.00 21.93
C ARG A 179 -2.17 -8.15 23.16
N GLY A 180 -1.64 -8.59 24.30
CA GLY A 180 -1.82 -7.90 25.58
C GLY A 180 -3.08 -8.29 26.34
N LYS A 181 -4.07 -8.93 25.71
CA LYS A 181 -5.29 -9.42 26.35
C LYS A 181 -5.01 -10.69 27.14
N SER A 182 -5.20 -10.60 28.46
CA SER A 182 -4.94 -11.71 29.39
C SER A 182 -6.20 -12.49 29.77
N GLU A 183 -7.39 -11.92 29.55
CA GLU A 183 -8.64 -12.56 29.89
C GLU A 183 -9.09 -13.53 28.79
N VAL A 184 -9.37 -14.78 29.18
CA VAL A 184 -9.77 -15.83 28.24
C VAL A 184 -11.11 -15.50 27.55
N GLU A 185 -12.01 -14.78 28.23
CA GLU A 185 -13.31 -14.44 27.64
C GLU A 185 -13.19 -13.47 26.46
N GLU A 186 -12.22 -12.55 26.48
CA GLU A 186 -11.95 -11.67 25.34
C GLU A 186 -11.58 -12.49 24.09
N TRP A 187 -10.83 -13.58 24.26
CA TRP A 187 -10.48 -14.51 23.18
C TRP A 187 -11.70 -15.32 22.73
N ARG A 188 -12.52 -15.79 23.67
CA ARG A 188 -13.76 -16.52 23.33
C ARG A 188 -14.76 -15.64 22.58
N ASN A 189 -14.85 -14.36 22.89
CA ASN A 189 -15.69 -13.40 22.16
C ASN A 189 -15.28 -13.28 20.70
N ILE A 190 -13.98 -13.17 20.42
CA ILE A 190 -13.46 -13.19 19.04
C ILE A 190 -13.76 -14.53 18.37
N LEU A 191 -13.54 -15.66 19.06
CA LEU A 191 -13.80 -16.99 18.51
C LEU A 191 -15.29 -17.20 18.13
N ARG A 192 -16.23 -16.71 18.96
CA ARG A 192 -17.67 -16.88 18.79
C ARG A 192 -18.33 -15.85 17.87
N SER A 193 -17.58 -14.86 17.36
CA SER A 193 -18.16 -13.79 16.54
C SER A 193 -18.80 -14.30 15.25
N GLU A 194 -20.02 -13.84 14.97
CA GLU A 194 -20.78 -14.15 13.75
C GLU A 194 -20.11 -13.59 12.47
N ILE A 195 -19.15 -12.67 12.62
CA ILE A 195 -18.40 -12.09 11.48
C ILE A 195 -17.66 -13.19 10.71
N TRP A 196 -17.23 -14.26 11.38
CA TRP A 196 -16.56 -15.40 10.75
C TRP A 196 -17.42 -16.08 9.67
N ASP A 197 -18.75 -16.00 9.79
CA ASP A 197 -19.69 -16.68 8.91
C ASP A 197 -20.20 -15.76 7.78
N GLN A 198 -19.73 -14.50 7.72
CA GLN A 198 -20.05 -13.59 6.63
C GLN A 198 -19.39 -14.07 5.32
N HIS A 199 -20.21 -14.52 4.38
CA HIS A 199 -19.78 -14.82 3.01
C HIS A 199 -19.15 -13.58 2.36
N CYS A 200 -17.83 -13.58 2.24
CA CYS A 200 -17.07 -12.53 1.57
C CYS A 200 -16.30 -13.15 0.40
N LEU A 201 -16.24 -12.44 -0.74
CA LEU A 201 -15.47 -12.84 -1.94
C LEU A 201 -13.97 -13.09 -1.62
N ASN A 202 -13.47 -12.45 -0.56
CA ASN A 202 -12.12 -12.63 -0.03
C ASN A 202 -12.21 -13.26 1.37
N GLY A 203 -11.87 -14.55 1.49
CA GLY A 203 -11.99 -15.32 2.74
C GLY A 203 -11.18 -14.79 3.95
N ILE A 204 -10.36 -13.76 3.75
CA ILE A 204 -9.59 -13.05 4.78
C ILE A 204 -10.36 -11.87 5.41
N LEU A 205 -11.34 -11.30 4.70
CA LEU A 205 -12.03 -10.07 5.12
C LEU A 205 -12.70 -10.18 6.51
N PRO A 206 -13.33 -11.30 6.90
CA PRO A 206 -13.84 -11.48 8.26
C PRO A 206 -12.78 -11.25 9.37
N ALA A 207 -11.59 -11.81 9.18
CA ALA A 207 -10.48 -11.68 10.14
C ALA A 207 -10.01 -10.22 10.26
N LEU A 208 -9.94 -9.50 9.15
CA LEU A 208 -9.54 -8.09 9.14
C LEU A 208 -10.62 -7.20 9.78
N LYS A 209 -11.90 -7.44 9.47
CA LYS A 209 -13.05 -6.74 10.08
C LYS A 209 -13.10 -6.91 11.60
N LEU A 210 -12.80 -8.11 12.10
CA LEU A 210 -12.73 -8.37 13.54
C LEU A 210 -11.69 -7.50 14.24
N SER A 211 -10.49 -7.40 13.66
CA SER A 211 -9.44 -6.51 14.20
C SER A 211 -9.87 -5.05 14.20
N TYR A 212 -10.50 -4.58 13.12
CA TYR A 212 -11.05 -3.22 13.07
C TYR A 212 -12.16 -2.99 14.09
N ASN A 213 -13.09 -3.93 14.26
CA ASN A 213 -14.21 -3.78 15.19
C ASN A 213 -13.77 -3.73 16.65
N ASP A 214 -12.65 -4.35 16.99
CA ASP A 214 -12.05 -4.29 18.32
C ASP A 214 -11.33 -2.96 18.62
N LEU A 215 -11.03 -2.15 17.60
CA LEU A 215 -10.37 -0.86 17.81
C LEU A 215 -11.25 0.09 18.66
N PRO A 216 -10.65 0.84 19.59
CA PRO A 216 -11.27 2.00 20.21
C PRO A 216 -11.78 3.00 19.17
N ALA A 217 -12.84 3.75 19.50
CA ALA A 217 -13.49 4.67 18.56
C ALA A 217 -12.52 5.70 17.94
N HIS A 218 -11.57 6.22 18.72
CA HIS A 218 -10.57 7.18 18.23
C HIS A 218 -9.60 6.55 17.22
N LEU A 219 -9.19 5.28 17.42
CA LEU A 219 -8.34 4.56 16.46
C LEU A 219 -9.10 4.17 15.20
N LYS A 220 -10.39 3.82 15.32
CA LYS A 220 -11.24 3.56 14.15
C LYS A 220 -11.30 4.76 13.20
N GLN A 221 -11.43 5.98 13.77
CA GLN A 221 -11.44 7.22 12.99
C GLN A 221 -10.08 7.49 12.34
N CYS A 222 -8.98 7.31 13.08
CA CYS A 222 -7.63 7.48 12.54
C CYS A 222 -7.32 6.48 11.43
N PHE A 223 -7.69 5.21 11.60
CA PHE A 223 -7.54 4.16 10.60
C PHE A 223 -8.40 4.43 9.36
N ALA A 224 -9.66 4.81 9.54
CA ALA A 224 -10.56 5.15 8.43
C ALA A 224 -10.03 6.33 7.60
N PHE A 225 -9.40 7.32 8.24
CA PHE A 225 -8.74 8.43 7.54
C PHE A 225 -7.60 7.96 6.61
N CYS A 226 -6.88 6.90 6.97
CA CYS A 226 -5.78 6.37 6.15
C CYS A 226 -6.24 5.82 4.79
N ALA A 227 -7.55 5.68 4.55
CA ALA A 227 -8.11 5.42 3.22
C ALA A 227 -7.80 6.52 2.20
N ILE A 228 -7.34 7.71 2.65
CA ILE A 228 -6.82 8.75 1.78
C ILE A 228 -5.54 8.30 1.03
N TYR A 229 -4.81 7.30 1.50
CA TYR A 229 -3.63 6.82 0.80
C TYR A 229 -3.98 5.76 -0.24
N PRO A 230 -3.33 5.79 -1.43
CA PRO A 230 -3.49 4.72 -2.40
C PRO A 230 -2.90 3.39 -1.88
N LYS A 231 -3.36 2.30 -2.50
CA LYS A 231 -2.79 0.96 -2.27
C LYS A 231 -1.29 0.97 -2.51
N ASP A 232 -0.57 0.28 -1.64
CA ASP A 232 0.90 0.14 -1.66
C ASP A 232 1.68 1.46 -1.59
N TYR A 233 1.03 2.55 -1.15
CA TYR A 233 1.70 3.82 -0.93
C TYR A 233 2.52 3.79 0.35
N GLU A 234 3.80 4.16 0.22
CA GLU A 234 4.68 4.36 1.35
C GLU A 234 4.47 5.76 1.94
N PHE A 235 3.98 5.83 3.18
CA PHE A 235 3.75 7.09 3.89
C PHE A 235 4.71 7.27 5.06
N CYS A 236 4.98 8.54 5.37
CA CYS A 236 5.74 8.94 6.55
C CYS A 236 4.83 8.97 7.79
N LYS A 237 5.30 8.40 8.90
CA LYS A 237 4.59 8.39 10.19
C LYS A 237 4.21 9.80 10.65
N ASP A 238 5.16 10.71 10.62
CA ASP A 238 4.98 12.05 11.18
C ASP A 238 3.96 12.86 10.37
N LEU A 239 4.02 12.76 9.04
CA LEU A 239 3.07 13.41 8.14
C LEU A 239 1.63 12.92 8.40
N LEU A 240 1.44 11.61 8.56
CA LEU A 240 0.13 11.06 8.89
C LEU A 240 -0.40 11.58 10.23
N ILE A 241 0.47 11.66 11.25
CA ILE A 241 0.08 12.20 12.56
C ILE A 241 -0.32 13.69 12.43
N TYR A 242 0.41 14.49 11.65
CA TYR A 242 0.03 15.89 11.41
C TYR A 242 -1.31 16.00 10.68
N LEU A 243 -1.60 15.12 9.72
CA LEU A 243 -2.90 15.07 9.06
C LEU A 243 -4.03 14.71 10.04
N TRP A 244 -3.80 13.77 10.96
CA TRP A 244 -4.77 13.46 12.01
C TRP A 244 -5.02 14.64 12.94
N ILE A 245 -3.98 15.40 13.30
CA ILE A 245 -4.11 16.60 14.13
C ILE A 245 -4.88 17.70 13.41
N ALA A 246 -4.51 18.02 12.17
CA ALA A 246 -5.17 19.05 11.37
C ALA A 246 -6.68 18.76 11.19
N ASN A 247 -7.05 17.48 11.09
CA ASN A 247 -8.45 17.08 10.97
C ASN A 247 -9.17 16.94 12.32
N GLY A 248 -8.50 17.15 13.45
CA GLY A 248 -9.07 17.07 14.79
C GLY A 248 -9.33 15.64 15.26
N LEU A 249 -8.71 14.63 14.63
CA LEU A 249 -8.78 13.23 15.04
C LEU A 249 -7.87 12.95 16.26
N VAL A 250 -6.80 13.74 16.37
CA VAL A 250 -5.81 13.66 17.44
C VAL A 250 -5.54 15.06 17.98
N LYS A 251 -5.40 15.20 19.30
CA LYS A 251 -5.17 16.50 19.95
C LYS A 251 -3.74 17.02 19.79
N GLN A 252 -2.75 16.13 19.86
CA GLN A 252 -1.33 16.50 19.87
C GLN A 252 -0.45 15.37 19.35
N PHE A 253 0.75 15.71 18.90
CA PHE A 253 1.68 14.79 18.25
C PHE A 253 2.04 13.55 19.09
N CYS A 254 2.31 13.73 20.40
CA CYS A 254 2.65 12.62 21.29
C CYS A 254 1.54 11.55 21.35
N LEU A 255 0.28 11.99 21.44
CA LEU A 255 -0.88 11.08 21.44
C LEU A 255 -1.04 10.39 20.08
N GLY A 256 -0.80 11.12 18.98
CA GLY A 256 -0.81 10.54 17.64
C GLY A 256 0.25 9.47 17.44
N LYS A 257 1.42 9.63 18.08
CA LYS A 257 2.48 8.62 18.08
C LYS A 257 2.02 7.33 18.76
N GLU A 258 1.38 7.43 19.91
CA GLU A 258 0.79 6.28 20.62
C GLU A 258 -0.26 5.58 19.78
N TYR A 259 -1.19 6.33 19.16
CA TYR A 259 -2.22 5.78 18.29
C TYR A 259 -1.64 5.05 17.07
N PHE A 260 -0.63 5.67 16.44
CA PHE A 260 0.10 5.05 15.33
C PHE A 260 0.77 3.75 15.76
N ASP A 261 1.46 3.77 16.90
CA ASP A 261 2.20 2.62 17.41
C ASP A 261 1.25 1.48 17.81
N GLU A 262 0.04 1.79 18.29
CA GLU A 262 -1.00 0.79 18.54
C GLU A 262 -1.52 0.16 17.23
N LEU A 263 -1.87 0.98 16.22
CA LEU A 263 -2.31 0.48 14.90
C LEU A 263 -1.23 -0.41 14.27
N ARG A 264 0.05 -0.01 14.38
CA ARG A 264 1.20 -0.81 13.95
C ARG A 264 1.33 -2.11 14.75
N SER A 265 1.15 -2.07 16.08
CA SER A 265 1.25 -3.26 16.94
C SER A 265 0.23 -4.34 16.57
N ARG A 266 -0.92 -3.93 16.01
CA ARG A 266 -1.99 -4.78 15.49
C ARG A 266 -1.77 -5.24 14.04
N SER A 267 -0.59 -4.98 13.47
CA SER A 267 -0.22 -5.31 12.08
C SER A 267 -1.09 -4.64 11.01
N LEU A 268 -1.70 -3.49 11.31
CA LEU A 268 -2.44 -2.70 10.32
C LEU A 268 -1.51 -1.82 9.47
N PHE A 269 -0.35 -1.46 10.01
CA PHE A 269 0.75 -0.81 9.31
C PHE A 269 1.98 -1.69 9.33
N GLU A 270 2.66 -1.81 8.20
CA GLU A 270 3.92 -2.53 8.07
C GLU A 270 5.05 -1.52 7.83
N ARG A 271 6.19 -1.72 8.51
CA ARG A 271 7.38 -0.91 8.29
C ARG A 271 8.06 -1.37 7.00
N VAL A 272 8.44 -0.42 6.14
CA VAL A 272 9.26 -0.70 4.95
C VAL A 272 10.71 -0.93 5.42
N PRO A 273 11.32 -2.09 5.15
CA PRO A 273 12.75 -2.32 5.44
C PRO A 273 13.62 -1.46 4.52
N GLU A 274 14.70 -0.87 5.07
CA GLU A 274 15.76 -0.17 4.31
C GLU A 274 15.24 0.78 3.21
N SER A 275 14.68 1.92 3.62
CA SER A 275 14.62 3.06 2.70
C SER A 275 15.99 3.71 2.62
N GLU A 276 16.48 4.04 1.42
CA GLU A 276 17.63 4.95 1.20
C GLU A 276 17.41 6.37 1.77
N TRP A 277 16.22 6.60 2.32
CA TRP A 277 15.76 7.85 2.87
C TRP A 277 15.95 7.83 4.38
N GLU A 278 16.38 8.96 4.94
CA GLU A 278 16.69 9.11 6.38
C GLU A 278 15.50 8.81 7.32
N TRP A 279 14.26 8.76 6.80
CA TRP A 279 13.04 8.70 7.60
C TRP A 279 12.31 7.37 7.48
N GLU A 280 11.76 6.87 8.60
CA GLU A 280 11.01 5.62 8.63
C GLU A 280 9.73 5.71 7.78
N ARG A 281 9.62 4.78 6.81
CA ARG A 281 8.42 4.64 5.97
C ARG A 281 7.57 3.45 6.39
N PHE A 282 6.28 3.60 6.17
CA PHE A 282 5.27 2.59 6.46
C PHE A 282 4.34 2.40 5.28
N LEU A 283 3.79 1.20 5.16
CA LEU A 283 2.81 0.83 4.16
C LEU A 283 1.59 0.21 4.82
N MET A 284 0.46 0.30 4.14
CA MET A 284 -0.75 -0.43 4.46
C MET A 284 -0.96 -1.49 3.38
N HIS A 285 -1.01 -2.77 3.78
CA HIS A 285 -1.27 -3.85 2.84
C HIS A 285 -2.60 -3.58 2.10
N ASP A 286 -2.67 -3.84 0.80
CA ASP A 286 -3.84 -3.49 -0.03
C ASP A 286 -5.19 -3.98 0.53
N LEU A 287 -5.27 -5.17 1.14
CA LEU A 287 -6.48 -5.69 1.80
C LEU A 287 -6.85 -4.92 3.07
N ILE A 288 -5.86 -4.37 3.78
CA ILE A 288 -6.08 -3.45 4.90
C ILE A 288 -6.54 -2.10 4.38
N ASN A 289 -6.03 -1.66 3.22
CA ASN A 289 -6.50 -0.46 2.53
C ASN A 289 -7.96 -0.61 2.09
N ASP A 290 -8.35 -1.76 1.52
CA ASP A 290 -9.74 -2.08 1.20
C ASP A 290 -10.63 -1.99 2.45
N LEU A 291 -10.15 -2.47 3.60
CA LEU A 291 -10.86 -2.33 4.86
C LEU A 291 -10.98 -0.86 5.30
N ALA A 292 -9.92 -0.06 5.15
CA ALA A 292 -9.95 1.36 5.44
C ALA A 292 -10.95 2.10 4.55
N GLN A 293 -11.05 1.74 3.25
CA GLN A 293 -12.05 2.29 2.34
C GLN A 293 -13.48 1.98 2.80
N ILE A 294 -13.74 0.75 3.23
CA ILE A 294 -15.05 0.37 3.79
C ILE A 294 -15.32 1.18 5.07
N ALA A 295 -14.33 1.30 5.95
CA ALA A 295 -14.44 2.03 7.21
C ALA A 295 -14.63 3.55 7.03
N SER A 296 -14.05 4.14 5.97
CA SER A 296 -14.15 5.57 5.67
C SER A 296 -15.56 5.99 5.26
N SER A 297 -16.43 5.04 4.89
CA SER A 297 -17.80 5.31 4.46
C SER A 297 -17.86 6.37 3.35
N LYS A 298 -16.91 6.33 2.41
CA LYS A 298 -16.74 7.29 1.30
C LYS A 298 -16.36 8.72 1.72
N LEU A 299 -15.99 8.97 2.98
CA LEU A 299 -15.46 10.27 3.40
C LEU A 299 -14.05 10.53 2.89
N CYS A 300 -13.28 9.46 2.62
CA CYS A 300 -12.00 9.53 1.96
C CYS A 300 -12.17 8.99 0.54
N ILE A 301 -11.72 9.74 -0.47
CA ILE A 301 -11.74 9.30 -1.86
C ILE A 301 -10.43 9.63 -2.55
N ARG A 302 -10.11 8.85 -3.58
CA ARG A 302 -9.05 9.20 -4.53
C ARG A 302 -9.71 9.83 -5.75
N LEU A 303 -9.21 10.97 -6.20
CA LEU A 303 -9.83 11.74 -7.28
C LEU A 303 -9.93 10.94 -8.59
N GLU A 304 -9.02 9.98 -8.80
CA GLU A 304 -9.07 9.08 -9.96
C GLU A 304 -10.29 8.14 -9.94
N GLU A 305 -10.84 7.86 -8.76
CA GLU A 305 -12.00 6.97 -8.57
C GLU A 305 -13.35 7.69 -8.71
N SER A 306 -13.35 9.02 -8.72
CA SER A 306 -14.58 9.83 -8.79
C SER A 306 -15.05 10.12 -10.22
N LYS A 307 -14.41 9.54 -11.25
CA LYS A 307 -14.73 9.80 -12.66
C LYS A 307 -16.21 9.54 -12.96
N GLY A 308 -17.01 10.61 -13.02
CA GLY A 308 -18.42 10.59 -13.40
C GLY A 308 -19.43 10.57 -12.24
N SER A 309 -19.01 10.75 -10.99
CA SER A 309 -19.93 10.82 -9.84
C SER A 309 -19.75 12.09 -9.01
N ASP A 310 -20.48 13.14 -9.39
CA ASP A 310 -20.47 14.44 -8.67
C ASP A 310 -20.93 14.29 -7.20
N ASP A 311 -21.88 13.40 -6.92
CA ASP A 311 -22.38 13.12 -5.56
C ASP A 311 -21.29 12.58 -4.62
N MET A 312 -20.34 11.79 -5.14
CA MET A 312 -19.21 11.31 -4.34
C MET A 312 -18.23 12.43 -3.96
N LEU A 313 -18.04 13.41 -4.85
CA LEU A 313 -17.15 14.55 -4.60
C LEU A 313 -17.72 15.50 -3.54
N GLU A 314 -19.04 15.69 -3.53
CA GLU A 314 -19.74 16.58 -2.60
C GLU A 314 -19.77 16.04 -1.16
N GLN A 315 -19.90 14.71 -1.01
CA GLN A 315 -19.99 14.07 0.32
C GLN A 315 -18.61 13.80 0.95
N SER A 316 -17.55 13.76 0.14
CA SER A 316 -16.20 13.47 0.61
C SER A 316 -15.59 14.64 1.41
N ARG A 317 -14.75 14.30 2.39
CA ARG A 317 -14.06 15.27 3.27
C ARG A 317 -12.55 15.22 3.12
N HIS A 318 -12.01 14.13 2.61
CA HIS A 318 -10.58 13.94 2.47
C HIS A 318 -10.30 13.37 1.09
N MET A 319 -9.46 14.07 0.33
CA MET A 319 -9.13 13.68 -1.02
C MET A 319 -7.62 13.56 -1.19
N SER A 320 -7.21 12.50 -1.87
CA SER A 320 -5.90 12.43 -2.50
C SER A 320 -6.02 12.39 -4.01
N TYR A 321 -4.96 12.78 -4.70
CA TYR A 321 -4.87 12.62 -6.14
C TYR A 321 -3.44 12.34 -6.56
N SER A 322 -3.28 11.60 -7.65
CA SER A 322 -1.99 11.32 -8.26
C SER A 322 -1.54 12.53 -9.06
N MET A 323 -0.35 13.04 -8.73
CA MET A 323 0.27 14.10 -9.52
C MET A 323 0.69 13.54 -10.89
N GLU A 324 0.31 14.27 -11.95
CA GLU A 324 0.60 13.94 -13.34
C GLU A 324 1.21 15.15 -14.03
N ARG A 325 2.06 14.90 -15.03
CA ARG A 325 2.67 15.96 -15.82
C ARG A 325 1.62 16.62 -16.72
N GLY A 326 1.15 17.79 -16.31
CA GLY A 326 0.08 18.52 -17.00
C GLY A 326 -1.31 17.92 -16.75
N GLY A 327 -2.35 18.76 -16.85
CA GLY A 327 -3.74 18.34 -16.62
C GLY A 327 -4.24 18.47 -15.17
N GLU A 328 -3.40 18.95 -14.26
CA GLU A 328 -3.78 19.17 -12.85
C GLU A 328 -4.90 20.17 -12.70
N PHE A 329 -4.94 21.20 -13.55
CA PHE A 329 -6.07 22.11 -13.59
C PHE A 329 -7.38 21.38 -13.91
N GLU A 330 -7.41 20.49 -14.91
CA GLU A 330 -8.64 19.77 -15.26
C GLU A 330 -9.07 18.77 -14.18
N LYS A 331 -8.10 18.11 -13.52
CA LYS A 331 -8.37 17.27 -12.35
C LYS A 331 -8.96 18.10 -11.21
N LEU A 332 -8.26 19.15 -10.80
CA LEU A 332 -8.59 19.93 -9.60
C LEU A 332 -9.76 20.89 -9.81
N LYS A 333 -10.12 21.22 -11.04
CA LYS A 333 -11.32 22.02 -11.37
C LYS A 333 -12.60 21.42 -10.80
N GLN A 334 -12.67 20.10 -10.67
CA GLN A 334 -13.83 19.40 -10.11
C GLN A 334 -14.02 19.69 -8.62
N LEU A 335 -12.96 20.12 -7.92
CA LEU A 335 -12.98 20.46 -6.50
C LEU A 335 -13.76 21.74 -6.20
N SER A 336 -14.10 22.56 -7.21
CA SER A 336 -14.89 23.77 -6.99
C SER A 336 -16.26 23.50 -6.38
N LYS A 337 -16.74 22.26 -6.45
CA LYS A 337 -18.01 21.80 -5.86
C LYS A 337 -17.86 21.21 -4.44
N SER A 338 -16.64 21.05 -3.95
CA SER A 338 -16.35 20.30 -2.72
C SER A 338 -16.19 21.22 -1.50
N GLU A 339 -17.27 21.93 -1.14
CA GLU A 339 -17.27 22.88 -0.02
C GLU A 339 -16.94 22.24 1.35
N GLN A 340 -17.17 20.93 1.50
CA GLN A 340 -16.90 20.18 2.73
C GLN A 340 -15.50 19.59 2.81
N LEU A 341 -14.65 19.81 1.80
CA LEU A 341 -13.31 19.25 1.73
C LEU A 341 -12.44 19.80 2.86
N ARG A 342 -11.88 18.91 3.66
CA ARG A 342 -11.00 19.23 4.80
C ARG A 342 -9.55 18.88 4.55
N THR A 343 -9.27 17.94 3.63
CA THR A 343 -7.91 17.55 3.30
C THR A 343 -7.75 17.36 1.80
N LEU A 344 -6.72 17.99 1.24
CA LEU A 344 -6.28 17.76 -0.13
C LEU A 344 -4.80 17.36 -0.11
N LEU A 345 -4.53 16.13 -0.59
CA LEU A 345 -3.21 15.52 -0.55
C LEU A 345 -2.74 15.12 -1.95
N PRO A 346 -1.78 15.84 -2.55
CA PRO A 346 -1.05 15.34 -3.71
C PRO A 346 -0.23 14.12 -3.30
N ILE A 347 -0.39 13.04 -4.04
CA ILE A 347 0.43 11.84 -3.92
C ILE A 347 1.55 11.98 -4.96
N ASN A 348 2.75 12.30 -4.48
CA ASN A 348 3.93 12.38 -5.35
C ASN A 348 4.43 11.00 -5.71
N ILE A 349 4.44 10.71 -7.01
CA ILE A 349 4.89 9.43 -7.58
C ILE A 349 6.23 9.59 -8.35
N GLY A 350 6.92 10.71 -8.16
CA GLY A 350 8.27 10.96 -8.67
C GLY A 350 8.36 12.10 -9.70
N TYR A 351 7.51 13.12 -9.60
CA TYR A 351 7.55 14.30 -10.46
C TYR A 351 7.69 15.56 -9.60
N SER A 352 8.36 16.59 -10.13
CA SER A 352 7.97 17.97 -9.84
C SER A 352 7.02 18.43 -10.94
N SER A 353 5.98 19.16 -10.57
CA SER A 353 5.02 19.73 -11.51
C SER A 353 4.82 21.20 -11.18
N ASP A 354 4.44 21.99 -12.18
CA ASP A 354 4.00 23.35 -11.97
C ASP A 354 2.51 23.34 -11.63
N LEU A 355 2.17 23.82 -10.43
CA LEU A 355 0.76 23.99 -10.09
C LEU A 355 0.21 25.22 -10.81
N SER A 356 -0.84 25.04 -11.62
CA SER A 356 -1.44 26.15 -12.35
C SER A 356 -1.87 27.28 -11.40
N LYS A 357 -1.48 28.52 -11.71
CA LYS A 357 -1.91 29.73 -11.00
C LYS A 357 -3.44 29.79 -10.84
N ARG A 358 -4.20 29.24 -11.80
CA ARG A 358 -5.67 29.17 -11.69
C ARG A 358 -6.15 28.27 -10.55
N VAL A 359 -5.46 27.17 -10.26
CA VAL A 359 -5.78 26.33 -9.11
C VAL A 359 -5.51 27.10 -7.83
N LEU A 360 -4.32 27.71 -7.72
CA LEU A 360 -3.90 28.49 -6.55
C LEU A 360 -4.82 29.67 -6.25
N HIS A 361 -5.22 30.45 -7.26
CA HIS A 361 -5.99 31.69 -7.06
C HIS A 361 -7.51 31.51 -7.16
N ASN A 362 -8.02 30.49 -7.85
CA ASN A 362 -9.47 30.37 -8.10
C ASN A 362 -10.10 29.15 -7.42
N ILE A 363 -9.36 28.06 -7.25
CA ILE A 363 -9.94 26.80 -6.72
C ILE A 363 -9.67 26.69 -5.23
N LEU A 364 -8.40 26.76 -4.81
CA LEU A 364 -8.04 26.59 -3.41
C LEU A 364 -8.74 27.60 -2.47
N PRO A 365 -8.87 28.90 -2.83
CA PRO A 365 -9.58 29.85 -1.97
C PRO A 365 -11.08 29.55 -1.82
N GLY A 366 -11.67 28.81 -2.76
CA GLY A 366 -13.06 28.34 -2.66
C GLY A 366 -13.27 27.19 -1.67
N LEU A 367 -12.19 26.50 -1.26
CA LEU A 367 -12.24 25.36 -0.33
C LEU A 367 -12.25 25.84 1.13
N THR A 368 -13.33 26.52 1.53
CA THR A 368 -13.42 27.20 2.84
C THR A 368 -13.35 26.26 4.06
N SER A 369 -13.66 24.97 3.89
CA SER A 369 -13.56 23.96 4.96
C SER A 369 -12.19 23.29 5.09
N LEU A 370 -11.21 23.67 4.26
CA LEU A 370 -9.92 23.01 4.17
C LEU A 370 -9.13 23.20 5.47
N ARG A 371 -8.65 22.10 6.05
CA ARG A 371 -7.84 22.09 7.28
C ARG A 371 -6.40 21.65 7.04
N ALA A 372 -6.18 20.83 6.03
CA ALA A 372 -4.88 20.34 5.63
C ALA A 372 -4.73 20.42 4.10
N LEU A 373 -3.68 21.09 3.66
CA LEU A 373 -3.27 21.15 2.27
C LEU A 373 -1.80 20.76 2.22
N SER A 374 -1.47 19.78 1.40
CA SER A 374 -0.08 19.57 1.00
C SER A 374 0.08 20.08 -0.42
N LEU A 375 1.16 20.80 -0.67
CA LEU A 375 1.62 21.19 -2.00
C LEU A 375 3.00 20.59 -2.29
N SER A 376 3.35 19.52 -1.57
CA SER A 376 4.65 18.86 -1.68
C SER A 376 4.85 18.28 -3.07
N GLY A 377 5.95 18.66 -3.73
CA GLY A 377 6.27 18.26 -5.10
C GLY A 377 5.79 19.23 -6.18
N TYR A 378 5.20 20.36 -5.79
CA TYR A 378 4.97 21.48 -6.69
C TYR A 378 6.11 22.49 -6.67
N ASP A 379 6.52 22.93 -7.85
CA ASP A 379 7.39 24.09 -8.02
C ASP A 379 6.47 25.34 -8.02
N ILE A 380 6.42 26.05 -6.90
CA ILE A 380 5.56 27.22 -6.71
C ILE A 380 6.44 28.45 -6.52
N GLU A 381 6.39 29.37 -7.49
CA GLU A 381 7.17 30.61 -7.44
C GLU A 381 6.48 31.70 -6.61
N GLU A 382 5.14 31.74 -6.61
CA GLU A 382 4.34 32.79 -5.95
C GLU A 382 3.11 32.17 -5.29
N PHE A 383 2.85 32.53 -4.03
CA PHE A 383 1.58 32.25 -3.35
C PHE A 383 0.59 33.39 -3.56
N PRO A 384 -0.74 33.11 -3.53
CA PRO A 384 -1.75 34.17 -3.46
C PRO A 384 -1.53 35.07 -2.23
N ASP A 385 -1.71 36.37 -2.40
CA ASP A 385 -1.52 37.36 -1.33
C ASP A 385 -2.58 37.34 -0.21
N ASN A 386 -3.50 36.36 -0.18
CA ASN A 386 -4.54 36.27 0.85
C ASN A 386 -4.90 34.84 1.23
#